data_AF-A0A7I8F3N5-F1
#
_entry.id   AF-A0A7I8F3N5-F1
#
_cell.length_a   1.000
_cell.length_b   1.000
_cell.length_c   1.000
_cell.angle_alpha   90.00
_cell.angle_beta   90.00
_cell.angle_gamma   90.00
#
_symmetry.space_group_name_H-M   'P 1'
#
loop_
_entity.id
_entity.type
_entity.pdbx_description
1 polymer ?
#
loop_
_entity_poly.entity_id
_entity_poly.type
_entity_poly.pdbx_seq_one_letter_code
_entity_poly.pdbx_strand_id
1 'polypeptide(L)'
;MPDRIKKEEFVHRLATRMDTDDTTATAWIDGITETLYESFKAGESVTLPGFGGFYVRSEQESWVFKFNPGQRLRALFGWSSS
;
A
#
# COMPACT_ATOMS: atom_id res chain seq x y z
N MET A 1 -7.05 -6.70 -21.24
CA MET A 1 -6.99 -6.47 -19.78
C MET A 1 -5.54 -6.19 -19.43
N PRO A 2 -5.22 -5.21 -18.58
CA PRO A 2 -3.83 -5.03 -18.17
C PRO A 2 -3.34 -6.30 -17.46
N ASP A 3 -2.10 -6.70 -17.71
CA ASP A 3 -1.49 -7.84 -17.04
C ASP A 3 -1.45 -7.60 -15.53
N ARG A 4 -2.05 -8.51 -14.76
CA ARG A 4 -2.08 -8.45 -13.30
C ARG A 4 -1.00 -9.37 -12.73
N ILE A 5 -0.02 -8.79 -12.05
CA ILE A 5 0.93 -9.56 -11.24
C ILE A 5 0.22 -10.09 -9.98
N LYS A 6 0.51 -11.34 -9.61
CA LYS A 6 0.04 -11.94 -8.35
C LYS A 6 1.04 -11.68 -7.22
N LYS A 7 0.66 -12.01 -5.97
CA LYS A 7 1.51 -11.82 -4.78
C LYS A 7 2.85 -12.53 -4.93
N GLU A 8 2.86 -13.74 -5.48
CA GLU A 8 4.07 -14.56 -5.63
C GLU A 8 5.13 -13.84 -6.48
N GLU A 9 4.71 -13.33 -7.64
CA GLU A 9 5.58 -12.56 -8.54
C GLU A 9 6.02 -11.23 -7.92
N PHE A 10 5.14 -10.57 -7.18
CA PHE A 10 5.48 -9.32 -6.49
C PHE A 10 6.52 -9.54 -5.38
N VAL A 11 6.34 -10.58 -4.56
CA VAL A 11 7.29 -11.00 -3.52
C VAL A 11 8.64 -11.33 -4.12
N HIS A 12 8.68 -12.10 -5.20
CA HIS A 12 9.93 -12.47 -5.85
C HIS A 12 10.72 -11.24 -6.35
N ARG A 13 10.02 -10.27 -6.95
CA ARG A 13 10.61 -8.97 -7.34
C ARG A 13 11.12 -8.18 -6.14
N LEU A 14 10.39 -8.20 -5.03
CA LEU A 14 10.80 -7.54 -3.80
C LEU A 14 12.05 -8.20 -3.19
N ALA A 15 12.06 -9.53 -3.11
CA ALA A 15 13.18 -10.33 -2.62
C ALA A 15 14.45 -10.01 -3.40
N THR A 16 14.36 -10.06 -4.74
CA THR A 16 15.46 -9.69 -5.64
C THR A 16 15.93 -8.25 -5.43
N ARG A 17 14.99 -7.29 -5.30
CA ARG A 17 15.34 -5.88 -5.11
C ARG A 17 16.02 -5.60 -3.77
N MET A 18 15.68 -6.38 -2.75
CA MET A 18 16.14 -6.20 -1.38
C MET A 18 17.32 -7.11 -1.02
N ASP A 19 17.81 -7.91 -1.97
CA ASP A 19 18.86 -8.91 -1.78
C ASP A 19 18.56 -9.86 -0.61
N THR A 20 17.34 -10.42 -0.63
CA THR A 20 16.84 -11.35 0.39
C THR A 20 16.10 -12.52 -0.26
N ASP A 21 15.68 -13.50 0.55
CA ASP A 21 14.90 -14.64 0.08
C ASP A 21 13.38 -14.37 0.04
N ASP A 22 12.66 -15.17 -0.76
CA ASP A 22 11.21 -15.06 -0.92
C ASP A 22 10.43 -15.29 0.38
N THR A 23 10.98 -16.05 1.35
CA THR A 23 10.33 -16.29 2.65
C THR A 23 10.33 -15.01 3.48
N THR A 24 11.47 -14.34 3.57
CA THR A 24 11.66 -13.07 4.27
C THR A 24 10.83 -11.97 3.60
N ALA A 25 10.87 -11.87 2.28
CA ALA A 25 10.05 -10.89 1.55
C ALA A 25 8.54 -11.15 1.72
N THR A 26 8.10 -12.42 1.76
CA THR A 26 6.71 -12.78 2.08
C THR A 26 6.33 -12.27 3.48
N ALA A 27 7.17 -12.53 4.48
CA ALA A 27 6.93 -12.08 5.84
C ALA A 27 6.83 -10.55 5.96
N TRP A 28 7.60 -9.79 5.18
CA TRP A 28 7.48 -8.34 5.13
C TRP A 28 6.16 -7.87 4.51
N ILE A 29 5.73 -8.48 3.41
CA ILE A 29 4.45 -8.14 2.78
C ILE A 29 3.28 -8.46 3.71
N ASP A 30 3.30 -9.64 4.33
CA ASP A 30 2.26 -10.02 5.29
C ASP A 30 2.26 -9.12 6.52
N GLY A 31 3.45 -8.79 7.05
CA GLY A 31 3.58 -7.86 8.17
C GLY A 31 3.06 -6.46 7.87
N ILE A 32 3.38 -5.90 6.70
CA ILE A 32 2.86 -4.59 6.27
C ILE A 32 1.33 -4.65 6.11
N THR A 33 0.81 -5.69 5.45
CA THR A 33 -0.63 -5.85 5.23
C THR A 33 -1.39 -5.97 6.55
N GLU A 34 -0.92 -6.79 7.48
CA GLU A 34 -1.56 -6.97 8.79
C GLU A 34 -1.47 -5.69 9.64
N THR A 35 -0.32 -5.02 9.62
CA THR A 35 -0.15 -3.74 10.32
C THR A 35 -1.12 -2.68 9.81
N LEU A 36 -1.32 -2.61 8.48
CA LEU A 36 -2.31 -1.71 7.89
C LEU A 36 -3.74 -2.08 8.34
N TYR A 37 -4.10 -3.36 8.36
CA TYR A 37 -5.42 -3.79 8.82
C TYR A 37 -5.70 -3.39 10.27
N GLU A 38 -4.75 -3.63 11.18
CA GLU A 38 -4.92 -3.27 12.58
C GLU A 38 -4.99 -1.74 12.79
N SER A 39 -4.15 -0.96 12.10
CA SER A 39 -4.27 0.50 12.11
C SER A 39 -5.64 0.97 11.60
N PHE A 40 -6.12 0.43 10.49
CA PHE A 40 -7.42 0.84 9.93
C PHE A 40 -8.57 0.45 10.85
N LYS A 41 -8.54 -0.72 11.47
CA LYS A 41 -9.52 -1.17 12.46
C LYS A 41 -9.55 -0.29 13.70
N ALA A 42 -8.40 0.28 14.09
CA ALA A 42 -8.30 1.29 15.15
C ALA A 42 -8.77 2.70 14.73
N GLY A 43 -9.17 2.89 13.46
CA GLY A 43 -9.56 4.20 12.93
C GLY A 43 -8.39 5.09 12.54
N GLU A 44 -7.16 4.55 12.48
CA GLU A 44 -5.94 5.29 12.22
C GLU A 44 -5.68 5.41 10.72
N SER A 45 -5.32 6.62 10.30
CA SER A 45 -4.83 6.87 8.94
C SER A 45 -3.32 6.60 8.85
N VAL A 46 -2.87 5.98 7.76
CA VAL A 46 -1.44 5.66 7.54
C VAL A 46 -0.91 6.41 6.33
N THR A 47 0.22 7.11 6.49
CA THR A 47 0.91 7.79 5.39
C THR A 47 2.25 7.12 5.11
N LEU A 48 2.47 6.73 3.86
CA LEU A 48 3.74 6.19 3.35
C LEU A 48 4.37 7.22 2.40
N PRO A 49 5.36 8.00 2.86
CA PRO A 49 6.00 9.03 2.05
C PRO A 49 6.49 8.49 0.70
N GLY A 50 6.21 9.22 -0.37
CA GLY A 50 6.56 8.81 -1.73
C GLY A 50 5.58 7.82 -2.39
N PHE A 51 4.67 7.20 -1.64
CA PHE A 51 3.60 6.35 -2.18
C PHE A 51 2.24 7.02 -2.08
N GLY A 52 1.81 7.40 -0.87
CA GLY A 52 0.50 8.02 -0.64
C GLY A 52 0.03 7.87 0.80
N GLY A 53 -1.22 8.26 1.06
CA GLY A 53 -1.85 8.14 2.38
C GLY A 53 -3.19 7.42 2.33
N PHE A 54 -3.39 6.49 3.23
CA PHE A 54 -4.67 5.86 3.52
C PHE A 54 -5.39 6.71 4.57
N TYR A 55 -6.44 7.40 4.15
CA TYR A 55 -7.33 8.12 5.03
C TYR A 55 -8.44 7.19 5.53
N VAL A 56 -8.58 7.14 6.84
CA VAL A 56 -9.58 6.36 7.57
C VAL A 56 -10.33 7.31 8.49
N ARG A 57 -11.66 7.23 8.48
CA ARG A 57 -12.53 7.86 9.48
C ARG A 57 -13.71 6.93 9.76
N SER A 58 -13.86 6.49 11.00
CA SER A 58 -15.07 5.84 11.47
C SER A 58 -16.15 6.88 11.76
N GLU A 59 -17.33 6.72 11.19
CA GLU A 59 -18.56 7.42 11.55
C GLU A 59 -19.49 6.44 12.28
N GLN A 60 -20.56 6.93 12.91
CA GLN A 60 -21.43 6.12 13.77
C GLN A 60 -21.92 4.82 13.12
N GLU A 61 -22.27 4.86 11.83
CA GLU A 61 -22.79 3.70 11.08
C GLU A 61 -21.98 3.39 9.80
N SER A 62 -20.86 4.08 9.58
CA SER A 62 -20.12 3.94 8.33
C SER A 62 -18.62 4.15 8.46
N TRP A 63 -17.87 3.79 7.42
CA TRP A 63 -16.44 4.00 7.33
C TRP A 63 -16.13 4.78 6.07
N VAL A 64 -15.32 5.84 6.21
CA VAL A 64 -14.69 6.51 5.08
C VAL A 64 -13.28 5.97 4.93
N PHE A 65 -13.03 5.27 3.83
CA PHE A 65 -11.70 4.78 3.45
C PHE A 65 -11.30 5.35 2.09
N LYS A 66 -10.15 6.04 2.03
CA LYS A 66 -9.63 6.63 0.78
C LYS A 66 -8.13 6.42 0.69
N PHE A 67 -7.63 6.06 -0.49
CA PHE A 67 -6.21 6.19 -0.79
C PHE A 67 -5.97 7.50 -1.54
N ASN A 68 -5.07 8.32 -1.00
CA ASN A 68 -4.63 9.58 -1.57
C ASN A 68 -3.24 9.40 -2.19
N PRO A 69 -3.11 9.32 -3.52
CA PRO A 69 -1.82 9.09 -4.19
C PRO A 69 -0.82 10.20 -3.87
N GLY A 70 0.41 9.80 -3.52
CA GLY A 70 1.53 10.71 -3.31
C GLY A 70 2.01 11.33 -4.62
N GLN A 71 2.83 12.39 -4.52
CA GLN A 71 3.30 13.16 -5.68
C GLN A 71 4.01 12.29 -6.74
N ARG A 72 4.78 11.27 -6.32
CA ARG A 72 5.46 10.36 -7.25
C ARG A 72 4.48 9.54 -8.10
N LEU A 73 3.40 9.03 -7.50
CA LEU A 73 2.34 8.33 -8.25
C LEU A 73 1.57 9.31 -9.15
N ARG A 74 1.23 10.49 -8.64
CA ARG A 74 0.56 11.53 -9.44
C ARG A 74 1.37 11.89 -10.68
N ALA A 75 2.68 12.11 -10.53
CA ALA A 75 3.58 12.38 -11.64
C ALA A 75 3.65 11.20 -12.63
N LEU A 76 3.75 9.95 -12.13
CA LEU A 76 3.79 8.75 -12.97
C LEU A 76 2.55 8.60 -13.86
N PHE A 77 1.38 8.99 -13.36
CA PHE A 77 0.12 8.91 -14.09
C PHE A 77 -0.25 10.19 -14.86
N GLY A 78 0.62 11.21 -14.88
CA GLY A 78 0.33 12.49 -15.53
C GLY A 78 -0.79 13.28 -14.83
N TRP A 79 -1.07 13.00 -13.56
CA TRP A 79 -2.04 13.72 -12.72
C TRP A 79 -1.47 14.99 -12.09
N SER A 80 -0.40 15.53 -12.67
CA SER A 80 0.06 16.87 -12.32
C SER A 80 -1.12 17.82 -12.50
N SER A 81 -1.50 18.48 -11.41
CA SER A 81 -2.42 19.61 -11.46
C SER A 81 -1.87 20.63 -12.44
N SER A 82 -2.68 20.99 -13.44
CA SER A 82 -2.67 22.35 -13.96
C SER A 82 -2.95 23.37 -12.85
#